data_AF-A0A2E9TZA0-F1
#
_entry.id   AF-A0A2E9TZA0-F1
#
_cell.length_a   1.000
_cell.length_b   1.000
_cell.length_c   1.000
_cell.angle_alpha   90.00
_cell.angle_beta   90.00
_cell.angle_gamma   90.00
#
_symmetry.space_group_name_H-M   'P 1'
#
loop_
_entity.id
_entity.type
_entity.pdbx_description
1 polymer ?
#
loop_
_entity_poly.entity_id
_entity_poly.type
_entity_poly.pdbx_seq_one_letter_code
_entity_poly.pdbx_strand_id
1 'polypeptide(L)'
;VPNLIPYITAQFVASVAGAILASIGLEAIGLGKLSDPTLGMTIYWNIQFSSIVLGMWWWWLPPLITIIMVFMGLFMISAGLDEWSNPRLRKRV
;
A
#
# COMPACT_ATOMS: atom_id res chain seq x y z
N VAL A 1 8.25 -14.58 25.28
CA VAL A 1 7.74 -13.81 24.11
C VAL A 1 8.08 -14.32 22.69
N PRO A 2 8.91 -15.37 22.44
CA PRO A 2 9.23 -15.81 21.07
C PRO A 2 8.01 -16.19 20.19
N ASN A 3 6.96 -16.73 20.80
CA ASN A 3 5.77 -17.21 20.09
C ASN A 3 4.84 -16.09 19.58
N LEU A 4 5.10 -14.82 19.95
CA LEU A 4 4.28 -13.67 19.56
C LEU A 4 4.93 -12.83 18.45
N ILE A 5 6.24 -12.97 18.22
CA ILE A 5 6.96 -12.29 17.12
C ILE A 5 6.24 -12.41 15.78
N PRO A 6 5.69 -13.57 15.36
CA PRO A 6 5.06 -13.72 14.06
C PRO A 6 3.76 -12.93 13.98
N TYR A 7 2.97 -13.00 15.06
CA TYR A 7 1.71 -12.28 15.20
C TYR A 7 1.92 -10.76 15.22
N ILE A 8 2.89 -10.28 16.00
CA ILE A 8 3.24 -8.86 16.09
C ILE A 8 3.70 -8.35 14.72
N THR A 9 4.47 -9.16 14.00
CA THR A 9 4.99 -8.81 12.68
C THR A 9 3.89 -8.74 11.62
N ALA A 10 3.00 -9.73 11.56
CA ALA A 10 1.83 -9.69 10.67
C ALA A 10 0.93 -8.48 10.98
N GLN A 11 0.68 -8.20 12.26
CA GLN A 11 -0.11 -7.05 12.69
C GLN A 11 0.58 -5.72 12.33
N PHE A 12 1.90 -5.64 12.41
CA PHE A 12 2.66 -4.47 11.98
C PHE A 12 2.48 -4.21 10.48
N VAL A 13 2.67 -5.22 9.63
CA VAL A 13 2.45 -5.08 8.17
C VAL A 13 1.03 -4.63 7.87
N ALA A 14 0.03 -5.25 8.49
CA ALA A 14 -1.37 -4.89 8.31
C ALA A 14 -1.67 -3.44 8.74
N SER A 15 -1.08 -3.00 9.86
CA SER A 15 -1.24 -1.64 10.36
C SER A 15 -0.59 -0.61 9.43
N VAL A 16 0.59 -0.90 8.90
CA VAL A 16 1.28 -0.04 7.91
C VAL A 16 0.47 0.05 6.62
N ALA A 17 0.00 -1.08 6.10
CA ALA A 17 -0.86 -1.14 4.92
C ALA A 17 -2.13 -0.31 5.10
N GLY A 18 -2.79 -0.44 6.25
CA GLY A 18 -3.98 0.33 6.60
C GLY A 18 -3.70 1.83 6.71
N ALA A 19 -2.58 2.22 7.31
CA ALA A 19 -2.19 3.63 7.43
C ALA A 19 -1.92 4.28 6.07
N ILE A 20 -1.28 3.56 5.14
CA ILE A 20 -1.04 4.03 3.76
C ILE A 20 -2.37 4.21 3.01
N LEU A 21 -3.30 3.25 3.12
CA LEU A 21 -4.62 3.40 2.51
C LEU A 21 -5.38 4.58 3.09
N ALA A 22 -5.33 4.75 4.41
CA ALA A 22 -5.99 5.87 5.09
C ALA A 22 -5.42 7.22 4.66
N SER A 23 -4.09 7.36 4.56
CA SER A 23 -3.47 8.62 4.11
C SER A 23 -3.83 8.94 2.67
N ILE A 24 -3.76 7.94 1.77
CA ILE A 24 -4.14 8.10 0.36
C ILE A 24 -5.62 8.47 0.24
N GLY A 25 -6.50 7.80 0.97
CA GLY A 25 -7.94 8.08 0.97
C GLY A 25 -8.26 9.49 1.46
N LEU A 26 -7.58 9.95 2.52
CA LEU A 26 -7.72 11.30 3.07
C LEU A 26 -7.29 12.37 2.05
N GLU A 27 -6.13 12.17 1.42
CA GLU A 27 -5.64 13.06 0.38
C GLU A 27 -6.53 13.06 -0.87
N ALA A 28 -7.07 11.90 -1.26
CA ALA A 28 -7.95 11.75 -2.42
C ALA A 28 -9.27 12.53 -2.28
N ILE A 29 -9.76 12.76 -1.06
CA ILE A 29 -10.92 13.62 -0.78
C ILE A 29 -10.54 15.09 -0.55
N GLY A 30 -9.28 15.46 -0.75
CA GLY A 30 -8.79 16.85 -0.70
C GLY A 30 -8.41 17.33 0.71
N LEU A 31 -8.24 16.43 1.67
CA LEU A 31 -7.81 16.79 3.04
C LEU A 31 -6.28 16.77 3.22
N GLY A 32 -5.52 16.59 2.13
CA GLY A 32 -4.07 16.74 2.07
C GLY A 32 -3.62 18.17 1.73
N LYS A 33 -2.31 18.43 1.82
CA LYS A 33 -1.73 19.70 1.37
C LYS A 33 -1.60 19.71 -0.15
N LEU A 34 -2.28 20.64 -0.82
CA LEU A 34 -2.29 20.73 -2.29
C LEU A 34 -0.91 21.03 -2.91
N SER A 35 0.02 21.59 -2.14
CA SER A 35 1.39 21.86 -2.56
C SER A 35 2.27 20.61 -2.63
N ASP A 36 1.88 19.53 -1.97
CA ASP A 36 2.77 18.40 -1.73
C ASP A 36 2.55 17.32 -2.81
N PRO A 37 3.62 16.86 -3.50
CA PRO A 37 3.51 15.88 -4.57
C PRO A 37 3.43 14.45 -4.00
N THR A 38 2.37 14.15 -3.27
CA THR A 38 2.10 12.80 -2.74
C THR A 38 1.25 11.97 -3.71
N LEU A 39 1.22 10.64 -3.52
CA LEU A 39 0.43 9.74 -4.35
C LEU A 39 -1.08 9.99 -4.20
N GLY A 40 -1.57 10.26 -2.99
CA GLY A 40 -2.98 10.55 -2.76
C GLY A 40 -3.39 11.90 -3.35
N MET A 41 -2.53 12.93 -3.25
CA MET A 41 -2.78 14.21 -3.94
C MET A 41 -2.77 14.06 -5.46
N THR A 42 -1.92 13.18 -6.01
CA THR A 42 -1.93 12.87 -7.45
C THR A 42 -3.26 12.21 -7.86
N ILE A 43 -3.83 11.34 -7.03
CA ILE A 43 -5.17 10.76 -7.24
C ILE A 43 -6.25 11.84 -7.16
N TYR A 44 -6.17 12.75 -6.17
CA TYR A 44 -7.07 13.89 -6.06
C TYR A 44 -7.10 14.71 -7.37
N TRP A 45 -5.93 15.07 -7.91
CA TRP A 45 -5.85 15.81 -9.18
C TRP A 45 -6.42 15.03 -10.36
N ASN A 46 -6.19 13.72 -10.43
CA ASN A 46 -6.79 12.87 -11.46
C ASN A 46 -8.33 12.91 -11.42
N ILE A 47 -8.93 12.90 -10.23
CA ILE A 47 -10.37 13.01 -10.04
C ILE A 47 -10.85 14.42 -10.45
N GLN A 48 -10.19 15.48 -9.98
CA GLN A 48 -10.58 16.86 -10.28
C GLN A 48 -10.53 17.17 -11.78
N PHE A 49 -9.49 16.73 -12.48
CA PHE A 49 -9.36 16.95 -13.92
C PHE A 49 -10.05 15.86 -14.77
N SER A 50 -10.74 14.90 -14.16
CA SER A 50 -11.41 13.80 -14.85
C SER A 50 -10.49 13.05 -15.83
N SER A 51 -9.23 12.83 -15.46
CA SER A 51 -8.20 12.25 -16.35
C SER A 51 -8.58 10.86 -16.87
N ILE A 52 -9.33 10.09 -16.08
CA ILE A 52 -9.85 8.77 -16.46
C ILE A 52 -10.85 8.89 -17.62
N VAL A 53 -11.81 9.83 -17.52
CA VAL A 53 -12.84 10.05 -18.54
C VAL A 53 -12.23 10.63 -19.82
N LEU A 54 -11.22 11.48 -19.68
CA LEU A 54 -10.48 12.07 -20.79
C LEU A 54 -9.49 11.10 -21.47
N GLY A 55 -9.39 9.85 -21.00
CA GLY A 55 -8.47 8.86 -21.56
C GLY A 55 -6.98 9.15 -21.32
N MET A 56 -6.67 10.03 -20.37
CA MET A 56 -5.32 10.49 -20.04
C MET A 56 -4.60 9.46 -19.15
N TRP A 57 -4.34 8.28 -19.71
CA TRP A 57 -3.81 7.13 -18.98
C TRP A 57 -2.46 7.37 -18.29
N TRP A 58 -1.62 8.22 -18.88
CA TRP A 58 -0.32 8.60 -18.33
C TRP A 58 -0.40 9.28 -16.95
N TRP A 59 -1.57 9.78 -16.55
CA TRP A 59 -1.75 10.49 -15.28
C TRP A 59 -2.28 9.60 -14.15
N TRP A 60 -3.16 8.67 -14.44
CA TRP A 60 -3.76 7.79 -13.42
C TRP A 60 -3.08 6.42 -13.32
N LEU A 61 -2.48 5.93 -14.40
CA LEU A 61 -1.86 4.60 -14.41
C LEU A 61 -0.56 4.53 -13.58
N PRO A 62 0.39 5.47 -13.70
CA PRO A 62 1.61 5.42 -12.89
C PRO A 62 1.39 5.39 -11.37
N PRO A 63 0.58 6.29 -10.76
CA PRO A 63 0.38 6.25 -9.32
C PRO A 63 -0.31 4.95 -8.87
N LEU A 64 -1.21 4.40 -9.70
CA LEU A 64 -1.85 3.11 -9.44
C LEU A 64 -0.83 1.96 -9.38
N ILE A 65 0.08 1.90 -10.34
CA ILE A 65 1.13 0.86 -10.37
C ILE A 65 2.06 0.98 -9.16
N THR A 66 2.46 2.21 -8.78
CA THR A 66 3.28 2.44 -7.59
C THR A 66 2.61 1.93 -6.33
N ILE A 67 1.31 2.20 -6.16
CA ILE A 67 0.53 1.69 -5.03
C ILE A 67 0.55 0.16 -5.04
N ILE A 68 0.23 -0.48 -6.16
CA ILE A 68 0.24 -1.94 -6.28
C ILE A 68 1.60 -2.52 -5.88
N MET A 69 2.70 -1.95 -6.37
CA MET A 69 4.05 -2.40 -6.04
C MET A 69 4.35 -2.29 -4.53
N VAL A 70 3.89 -1.23 -3.86
CA VAL A 70 4.05 -1.08 -2.41
C VAL A 70 3.27 -2.16 -1.65
N PHE A 71 2.01 -2.40 -1.99
CA PHE A 71 1.20 -3.44 -1.34
C PHE A 71 1.73 -4.85 -1.62
N MET A 72 2.22 -5.10 -2.83
CA MET A 72 2.91 -6.36 -3.14
C MET A 72 4.18 -6.53 -2.33
N GLY A 73 4.99 -5.48 -2.17
CA GLY A 73 6.18 -5.51 -1.32
C GLY A 73 5.84 -5.81 0.14
N LEU A 74 4.81 -5.15 0.69
CA LEU A 74 4.31 -5.43 2.04
C LEU A 74 3.79 -6.87 2.18
N PHE A 75 3.09 -7.38 1.16
CA PHE A 75 2.63 -8.76 1.14
C PHE A 75 3.79 -9.76 1.13
N MET A 76 4.82 -9.53 0.31
CA MET A 76 6.03 -10.37 0.27
C MET A 76 6.77 -10.36 1.60
N ILE A 77 6.84 -9.20 2.27
CA ILE A 77 7.40 -9.07 3.62
C ILE A 77 6.60 -9.92 4.61
N SER A 78 5.26 -9.83 4.59
CA SER A 78 4.40 -10.66 5.44
C SER A 78 4.64 -12.15 5.19
N ALA A 79 4.61 -12.58 3.94
CA ALA A 79 4.78 -13.98 3.56
C ALA A 79 6.17 -14.53 3.95
N GLY A 80 7.24 -13.75 3.73
CA GLY A 80 8.59 -14.12 4.13
C GLY A 80 8.77 -14.21 5.65
N LEU A 81 8.08 -13.35 6.41
CA LEU A 81 8.12 -13.37 7.87
C LEU A 81 7.33 -14.53 8.45
N ASP A 82 6.21 -14.92 7.83
CA ASP A 82 5.46 -16.13 8.18
C ASP A 82 6.32 -17.39 7.97
N GLU A 83 7.12 -17.43 6.89
CA GLU A 83 8.03 -18.54 6.60
C GLU A 83 9.22 -18.59 7.57
N TRP A 84 9.81 -17.44 7.91
CA TRP A 84 10.89 -17.35 8.91
C TRP A 84 10.42 -17.77 10.30
N SER A 85 9.21 -17.38 10.67
CA SER A 85 8.61 -17.73 11.95
C SER A 85 8.29 -19.21 12.10
N ASN A 86 7.84 -19.86 11.03
CA ASN A 86 7.24 -21.18 11.14
C ASN A 86 8.09 -22.24 10.43
N PRO A 87 9.12 -22.81 11.10
CA PRO A 87 10.03 -23.78 10.51
C PRO A 87 9.34 -25.09 10.05
N ARG A 88 8.06 -25.29 10.36
CA ARG A 88 7.26 -26.44 9.90
C ARG A 88 6.74 -26.29 8.47
N LEU A 89 6.62 -25.06 7.94
CA LEU A 89 6.26 -24.81 6.54
C LEU A 89 7.43 -25.08 5.58
N ARG A 90 8.68 -25.01 6.08
CA ARG A 90 9.93 -25.27 5.34
C ARG A 90 10.06 -26.68 4.74
N LYS A 91 9.18 -27.63 5.07
CA LYS A 91 9.30 -29.06 4.65
C LYS A 91 8.28 -29.50 3.59
N ARG A 92 7.44 -28.61 3.06
CA ARG A 92 6.37 -28.97 2.10
C ARG A 92 6.49 -28.30 0.73
N VAL A 93 7.71 -27.88 0.37
CA VAL A 93 8.06 -27.53 -1.01
C VAL A 93 9.03 -28.58 -1.53
#